data_AF-A0A2I0PEL8-F1
#
_entry.id   AF-A0A2I0PEL8-F1
#
_cell.length_a   1.000
_cell.length_b   1.000
_cell.length_c   1.000
_cell.angle_alpha   90.00
_cell.angle_beta   90.00
_cell.angle_gamma   90.00
#
_symmetry.space_group_name_H-M   'P 1'
#
loop_
_entity.id
_entity.type
_entity.pdbx_description
1 polymer ?
#
loop_
_entity_poly.entity_id
_entity_poly.type
_entity_poly.pdbx_seq_one_letter_code
_entity_poly.pdbx_strand_id
1 'polypeptide(L)' 'MAKSWKEAKECAAKEGHPLVYHDCDAETYGSCGQGEQQGSFQGGVFVEHRCICMPAILSEEELCQKEKVFLEENPDW' A
#
# COMPACT_ATOMS: atom_id res chain seq x y z
N MET A 1 8.88 6.62 -3.58
CA MET A 1 8.24 5.81 -2.53
C MET A 1 7.74 6.78 -1.49
N ALA A 2 6.45 6.74 -1.20
CA ALA A 2 5.79 7.62 -0.23
C ALA A 2 6.06 7.12 1.20
N LYS A 3 5.95 8.01 2.17
CA LYS A 3 6.14 7.72 3.60
C LYS A 3 4.84 7.78 4.40
N SER A 4 3.72 8.04 3.74
CA SER A 4 2.40 8.14 4.36
C SER A 4 1.29 7.90 3.33
N TRP A 5 0.09 7.62 3.82
CA TRP A 5 -1.13 7.59 3.01
C TRP A 5 -1.37 8.88 2.24
N LYS A 6 -1.02 10.03 2.83
CA LYS A 6 -1.12 11.33 2.16
C LYS A 6 -0.26 11.38 0.90
N GLU A 7 1.03 11.08 1.04
CA GLU A 7 1.97 11.09 -0.08
C GLU A 7 1.59 10.04 -1.14
N ALA A 8 1.13 8.86 -0.71
CA ALA A 8 0.65 7.82 -1.62
C ALA A 8 -0.57 8.26 -2.43
N LYS A 9 -1.51 8.98 -1.83
CA LYS A 9 -2.65 9.57 -2.53
C LYS A 9 -2.24 10.66 -3.51
N GLU A 10 -1.28 11.50 -3.13
CA GLU A 10 -0.74 12.52 -4.05
C GLU A 10 -0.07 11.87 -5.27
N CYS A 11 0.66 10.76 -5.07
CA CYS A 11 1.19 9.94 -6.16
C CYS A 11 0.06 9.36 -7.02
N ALA A 12 -0.94 8.74 -6.39
CA ALA A 12 -2.08 8.16 -7.12
C ALA A 12 -2.82 9.19 -7.98
N ALA A 13 -3.02 10.41 -7.45
CA ALA A 13 -3.66 11.49 -8.19
C ALA A 13 -2.81 12.00 -9.36
N LYS A 14 -1.48 12.07 -9.20
CA LYS A 14 -0.55 12.49 -10.27
C LYS A 14 -0.45 11.44 -11.38
N GLU A 15 -0.46 10.17 -11.02
CA GLU A 15 -0.25 9.04 -11.94
C GLU A 15 -1.57 8.47 -12.50
N GLY A 16 -2.71 8.89 -11.95
CA GLY A 16 -4.04 8.40 -12.34
C GLY A 16 -4.32 6.99 -11.83
N HIS A 17 -3.65 6.55 -10.77
CA HIS A 17 -3.80 5.23 -10.20
C HIS A 17 -5.07 5.10 -9.34
N PRO A 18 -5.83 4.01 -9.47
CA PRO A 18 -7.05 3.81 -8.70
C PRO A 18 -6.81 3.32 -7.27
N LEU A 19 -5.60 2.82 -6.97
CA LEU A 19 -5.26 2.18 -5.71
C LEU A 19 -4.04 2.83 -5.05
N VAL A 20 -4.02 2.75 -3.73
CA VAL A 20 -2.87 3.03 -2.87
C VAL A 20 -2.55 1.79 -2.05
N TYR A 21 -1.29 1.65 -1.65
CA TYR A 21 -0.85 0.53 -0.83
C TYR A 21 0.13 0.96 0.27
N HIS A 22 0.14 0.20 1.35
CA HIS A 22 1.22 0.16 2.34
C HIS A 22 1.90 -1.20 2.23
N ASP A 23 3.17 -1.19 1.87
CA ASP A 23 4.07 -2.34 1.92
C ASP A 23 4.64 -2.47 3.33
N CYS A 24 4.11 -3.42 4.08
CA CYS A 24 4.47 -3.65 5.48
C CYS A 24 5.86 -4.29 5.63
N ASP A 25 6.35 -4.98 4.60
CA ASP A 25 7.68 -5.61 4.62
C ASP A 25 8.78 -4.58 4.38
N ALA A 26 8.50 -3.53 3.60
CA ALA A 26 9.41 -2.43 3.33
C ALA A 26 9.14 -1.16 4.15
N GLU A 27 8.06 -1.13 4.95
CA GLU A 27 7.54 0.05 5.65
C GLU A 27 7.38 1.28 4.73
N THR A 28 6.85 1.05 3.52
CA THR A 28 6.69 2.11 2.51
C THR A 28 5.29 2.19 1.96
N TYR A 29 4.90 3.38 1.50
CA TYR A 29 3.59 3.61 0.89
C TYR A 29 3.75 3.90 -0.60
N GLY A 30 2.69 3.65 -1.36
CA GLY A 30 2.70 3.91 -2.79
C GLY A 30 1.31 3.89 -3.41
N SER A 31 1.31 4.03 -4.73
CA SER A 31 0.13 3.89 -5.58
C SER A 31 0.40 2.84 -6.64
N CYS A 32 -0.63 2.09 -7.01
CA CYS A 32 -0.49 1.03 -8.00
C CYS A 32 -1.68 0.97 -8.95
N GLY A 33 -1.42 0.41 -10.13
CA GLY A 33 -2.45 -0.02 -11.05
C GLY A 33 -3.24 -1.22 -10.51
N GLN A 34 -4.40 -1.47 -11.10
CA GLN A 34 -5.17 -2.68 -10.79
C GLN A 34 -4.40 -3.92 -11.25
N GLY A 35 -4.17 -4.87 -10.33
CA GLY A 35 -3.55 -6.16 -10.64
C GLY A 35 -2.02 -6.18 -10.61
N GLU A 36 -1.37 -5.07 -10.21
CA GLU A 36 0.08 -5.05 -9.99
C GLU A 36 0.45 -5.76 -8.69
N GLN A 37 1.48 -6.60 -8.75
CA GLN A 37 2.05 -7.27 -7.58
C GLN A 37 3.23 -6.47 -7.06
N GLN A 38 3.30 -6.30 -5.74
CA GLN A 38 4.42 -5.66 -5.06
C GLN A 38 5.30 -6.72 -4.43
N GLY A 39 6.62 -6.56 -4.57
CA GLY A 39 7.56 -7.55 -4.09
C GLY A 39 9.00 -7.24 -4.47
N SER A 40 9.89 -8.15 -4.10
CA SER A 40 11.32 -8.04 -4.39
C SER A 40 11.85 -9.33 -5.02
N PHE A 41 12.86 -9.21 -5.87
CA PHE A 41 13.60 -10.37 -6.36
C PHE A 41 14.71 -10.73 -5.38
N GLN A 42 14.61 -11.90 -4.77
CA GLN A 42 15.60 -12.45 -3.86
C GLN A 42 16.19 -13.72 -4.46
N GLY A 43 17.49 -13.69 -4.79
CA GLY A 43 18.16 -14.85 -5.38
C GLY A 43 17.58 -15.32 -6.73
N GLY A 44 16.98 -14.41 -7.50
CA GLY A 44 16.35 -14.73 -8.79
C GLY A 44 14.91 -15.22 -8.71
N VAL A 45 14.32 -15.27 -7.50
CA VAL A 45 12.91 -15.60 -7.27
C VAL A 45 12.16 -14.34 -6.85
N PHE A 46 10.97 -14.12 -7.41
CA PHE A 46 10.08 -13.05 -6.95
C PHE A 46 9.42 -13.45 -5.64
N VAL A 47 9.60 -12.65 -4.61
CA VAL A 47 8.97 -12.79 -3.30
C VAL A 47 7.96 -11.65 -3.16
N GLU A 48 6.68 -12.01 -3.12
CA GLU A 48 5.59 -11.07 -2.94
C GLU A 48 5.61 -10.49 -1.52
N HIS A 49 5.43 -9.18 -1.39
CA HIS A 49 5.38 -8.50 -0.11
C HIS A 49 3.97 -8.49 0.46
N ARG A 50 3.87 -8.37 1.78
CA ARG A 50 2.60 -8.15 2.48
C ARG A 50 2.18 -6.69 2.30
N CYS A 51 1.18 -6.46 1.45
CA CYS A 51 0.68 -5.12 1.15
C CYS A 51 -0.79 -4.94 1.52
N ILE A 52 -1.09 -3.86 2.25
CA ILE A 52 -2.47 -3.40 2.47
C ILE A 52 -2.85 -2.50 1.30
N CYS A 53 -3.65 -3.02 0.37
CA CYS A 53 -4.12 -2.26 -0.78
C CYS A 53 -5.53 -1.69 -0.54
N MET A 54 -5.72 -0.41 -0.84
CA MET A 54 -6.99 0.29 -0.66
C MET A 54 -7.30 1.24 -1.83
N PRO A 55 -8.58 1.58 -2.07
CA PRO A 55 -8.96 2.55 -3.09
C PRO A 55 -8.41 3.96 -2.80
N ALA A 56 -7.78 4.59 -3.79
CA ALA A 56 -7.23 5.95 -3.67
C ALA A 56 -8.31 7.03 -3.45
N ILE A 57 -9.59 6.71 -3.70
CA ILE A 57 -10.74 7.60 -3.47
C ILE A 57 -11.03 7.86 -1.99
N LEU A 58 -10.57 6.99 -1.08
CA LEU A 58 -10.78 7.14 0.36
C LEU A 58 -9.99 8.32 0.92
N SER A 59 -10.48 8.96 1.97
CA SER A 59 -9.75 10.02 2.68
C SER A 59 -8.48 9.48 3.35
N GLU A 60 -7.55 10.37 3.69
CA GLU A 60 -6.34 9.98 4.44
C GLU A 60 -6.72 9.35 5.79
N GLU A 61 -7.67 9.95 6.49
CA GLU A 61 -8.19 9.46 7.77
C GLU A 61 -8.85 8.08 7.64
N GLU A 62 -9.61 7.84 6.57
CA GLU A 62 -10.23 6.55 6.29
C GLU A 62 -9.18 5.46 6.02
N LEU A 63 -8.11 5.79 5.29
CA LEU A 63 -7.00 4.86 5.03
C LEU A 63 -6.29 4.49 6.33
N CYS A 64 -5.90 5.49 7.13
CA CYS A 64 -5.26 5.27 8.44
C CYS A 64 -6.13 4.43 9.37
N GLN A 65 -7.44 4.72 9.45
CA GLN A 65 -8.35 3.99 10.32
C GLN A 65 -8.51 2.54 9.88
N LYS A 66 -8.64 2.29 8.57
CA LYS A 66 -8.79 0.93 8.02
C LYS A 66 -7.52 0.11 8.19
N GLU A 67 -6.36 0.71 7.92
CA GLU A 67 -5.06 0.09 8.18
C GLU A 67 -4.93 -0.31 9.65
N LYS A 68 -5.21 0.62 10.56
CA LYS A 68 -5.14 0.34 12.00
C LYS A 68 -6.04 -0.83 12.41
N VAL A 69 -7.30 -0.81 11.97
CA VAL A 69 -8.26 -1.91 12.26
C VAL A 69 -7.74 -3.23 11.69
N PHE A 70 -7.23 -3.22 10.46
CA PHE A 70 -6.71 -4.43 9.83
C PHE A 70 -5.54 -5.02 10.64
N LEU A 71 -4.59 -4.19 11.09
CA LEU A 71 -3.45 -4.64 11.90
C LEU A 71 -3.86 -5.09 13.30
N GLU A 72 -4.88 -4.47 13.91
CA GLU A 72 -5.45 -4.92 15.18
C GLU A 72 -6.15 -6.29 15.06
N GLU A 73 -6.83 -6.54 13.93
CA GLU A 73 -7.51 -7.80 13.65
C GLU A 73 -6.54 -8.91 13.19
N ASN A 74 -5.37 -8.56 12.65
CA ASN A 74 -4.38 -9.48 12.12
C ASN A 74 -2.98 -9.23 12.73
N PRO A 75 -2.78 -9.54 14.03
CA PRO A 75 -1.54 -9.22 14.74
C PRO A 75 -0.31 -10.01 14.27
N ASP A 76 -0.51 -11.14 13.61
CA ASP A 76 0.57 -12.00 13.07
C ASP A 76 0.98 -11.60 11.63
N TRP A 77 0.40 -10.51 11.12
CA TRP A 77 0.59 -10.06 9.76
C TRP A 77 1.81 -9.17 9.55
#